data_AF-A0A367JGJ9-F1
#
_entry.id   AF-A0A367JGJ9-F1
#
_cell.length_a   1.000
_cell.length_b   1.000
_cell.length_c   1.000
_cell.angle_alpha   90.00
_cell.angle_beta   90.00
_cell.angle_gamma   90.00
#
_symmetry.space_group_name_H-M   'P 1'
#
loop_
_entity.id
_entity.type
_entity.pdbx_description
1 polymer ?
#
loop_
_entity_poly.entity_id
_entity_poly.type
_entity_poly.pdbx_seq_one_letter_code
_entity_poly.pdbx_strand_id
1 'polypeptide(L)' 'MPAAPATGLTRTIYTTLFKKNSAFVTSIFAGAIAFEVGFDTLSTKVWDEANKGKQWKDIKHKYE' A
#
# COMPACT_ATOMS: atom_id res chain seq x y z
N MET A 1 -9.04 -26.07 21.93
CA MET A 1 -8.06 -24.99 22.20
C MET A 1 -8.78 -23.66 22.03
N PRO A 2 -8.99 -22.86 23.09
CA PRO A 2 -9.68 -21.59 22.94
C PRO A 2 -8.82 -20.66 22.08
N ALA A 3 -9.37 -20.18 20.97
CA ALA A 3 -8.75 -19.12 20.20
C ALA A 3 -8.54 -17.92 21.13
N ALA A 4 -7.33 -17.35 21.15
CA ALA A 4 -7.05 -16.12 21.88
C ALA A 4 -8.15 -15.09 21.56
N PRO A 5 -8.64 -14.30 22.55
CA PRO A 5 -9.65 -13.30 22.28
C PRO A 5 -9.06 -12.31 21.29
N ALA A 6 -9.40 -12.46 20.01
CA ALA A 6 -9.13 -11.45 19.01
C ALA A 6 -9.65 -10.14 19.59
N THR A 7 -8.75 -9.18 19.81
CA THR A 7 -9.09 -7.85 20.33
C THR A 7 -10.31 -7.33 19.57
N GLY A 8 -11.20 -6.57 20.22
CA GLY A 8 -12.48 -6.16 19.62
C GLY A 8 -12.35 -5.59 18.20
N LEU A 9 -11.23 -4.92 17.91
CA LEU A 9 -10.85 -4.45 16.58
C LEU A 9 -10.62 -5.58 15.56
N THR A 10 -9.78 -6.57 15.89
CA THR A 10 -9.49 -7.72 15.01
C THR A 10 -10.75 -8.51 14.69
N ARG A 11 -11.61 -8.72 15.69
CA ARG A 11 -12.92 -9.37 15.49
C ARG A 11 -13.80 -8.56 14.55
N THR A 12 -13.85 -7.24 14.73
CA THR A 12 -14.62 -6.34 13.86
C THR A 12 -14.13 -6.45 12.43
N ILE A 13 -12.82 -6.28 12.19
CA ILE A 13 -12.18 -6.39 10.86
C ILE A 13 -12.51 -7.73 10.20
N TYR A 14 -12.38 -8.84 10.94
CA TYR A 14 -12.69 -10.16 10.40
C TYR A 14 -14.17 -10.26 9.97
N THR A 15 -15.09 -9.83 10.83
CA THR A 15 -16.53 -9.93 10.54
C THR A 15 -16.98 -8.99 9.42
N THR A 16 -16.32 -7.85 9.22
CA THR A 16 -16.70 -6.86 8.22
C THR A 16 -16.06 -7.12 6.85
N LEU A 17 -14.77 -7.46 6.82
CA LEU A 17 -13.99 -7.55 5.57
C LEU A 17 -13.71 -8.99 5.14
N PHE A 18 -13.47 -9.92 6.08
CA PHE A 18 -12.92 -11.25 5.75
C PHE A 18 -13.93 -12.40 5.80
N LYS A 19 -15.05 -12.26 6.54
CA LYS A 19 -16.00 -13.36 6.78
C LYS A 19 -16.88 -13.70 5.57
N LYS A 20 -17.23 -12.71 4.74
CA LYS A 20 -18.11 -12.90 3.56
C LYS A 20 -17.28 -12.82 2.28
N ASN A 21 -17.32 -13.85 1.44
CA ASN A 21 -16.51 -13.90 0.20
C ASN A 21 -16.69 -12.68 -0.71
N SER A 22 -17.91 -12.18 -0.88
CA SER A 22 -18.17 -10.99 -1.71
C SER A 22 -17.52 -9.73 -1.13
N ALA A 23 -17.61 -9.54 0.19
CA ALA A 23 -16.96 -8.43 0.88
C ALA A 23 -15.43 -8.57 0.84
N PHE A 24 -14.92 -9.80 1.00
CA PHE A 24 -13.49 -10.11 0.97
C PHE A 24 -12.84 -9.76 -0.37
N VAL A 25 -13.38 -10.26 -1.49
CA VAL A 25 -12.83 -9.98 -2.82
C VAL A 25 -12.92 -8.48 -3.15
N THR A 26 -14.05 -7.84 -2.82
CA THR A 26 -14.21 -6.39 -3.02
C THR A 26 -13.19 -5.59 -2.20
N SER A 27 -12.96 -5.99 -0.95
CA SER A 27 -11.98 -5.33 -0.06
C SER A 27 -10.56 -5.49 -0.59
N ILE A 28 -10.22 -6.65 -1.16
CA ILE A 28 -8.93 -6.87 -1.81
C ILE A 28 -8.77 -5.93 -3.00
N PHE A 29 -9.74 -5.84 -3.91
CA PHE A 29 -9.62 -4.97 -5.08
C PHE A 29 -9.54 -3.49 -4.70
N ALA A 30 -10.40 -3.03 -3.78
CA ALA A 30 -10.34 -1.65 -3.29
C ALA A 30 -8.99 -1.37 -2.60
N GLY A 31 -8.51 -2.30 -1.78
CA GLY A 31 -7.22 -2.21 -1.11
C GLY A 31 -6.05 -2.19 -2.08
N ALA A 32 -6.08 -3.02 -3.12
CA ALA A 32 -5.03 -3.10 -4.13
C ALA A 32 -4.91 -1.78 -4.91
N ILE A 33 -6.02 -1.20 -5.36
CA ILE A 33 -6.02 0.08 -6.09
C ILE A 33 -5.47 1.21 -5.20
N ALA A 34 -5.94 1.29 -3.96
CA ALA A 34 -5.46 2.30 -3.02
C ALA A 34 -3.97 2.11 -2.69
N PHE A 35 -3.55 0.85 -2.55
CA PHE A 35 -2.16 0.50 -2.27
C PHE A 35 -1.25 0.82 -3.46
N GLU A 36 -1.64 0.52 -4.69
CA GLU A 36 -0.87 0.80 -5.91
C GLU A 36 -0.50 2.28 -6.00
N VAL A 37 -1.48 3.18 -5.90
CA VAL A 37 -1.25 4.63 -5.96
C VAL A 37 -0.31 5.11 -4.85
N GLY A 38 -0.55 4.64 -3.62
CA GLY A 38 0.26 5.03 -2.47
C GLY A 38 1.69 4.49 -2.57
N PHE A 39 1.82 3.20 -2.90
CA PHE A 39 3.09 2.50 -2.98
C PHE A 39 3.97 3.06 -4.09
N ASP A 40 3.43 3.30 -5.28
CA ASP A 40 4.20 3.86 -6.40
C ASP A 40 4.71 5.27 -6.08
N THR A 41 3.84 6.11 -5.51
CA THR A 41 4.21 7.48 -5.12
C THR A 41 5.30 7.49 -4.07
N LEU A 42 5.16 6.66 -3.03
CA LEU A 42 6.13 6.60 -1.94
C LEU A 42 7.45 5.97 -2.40
N SER A 43 7.39 4.86 -3.12
CA SER A 43 8.57 4.17 -3.66
C SER A 43 9.37 5.08 -4.59
N THR A 44 8.69 5.84 -5.45
CA THR A 44 9.34 6.83 -6.32
C THR A 44 10.03 7.93 -5.51
N LYS A 45 9.36 8.48 -4.48
CA LYS A 45 9.99 9.49 -3.61
C LYS A 45 11.21 8.96 -2.88
N VAL A 46 11.13 7.77 -2.32
CA VAL A 46 12.27 7.13 -1.64
C VAL A 46 13.43 6.92 -2.61
N TRP A 47 13.14 6.43 -3.82
CA TRP A 47 14.14 6.27 -4.86
C TRP A 47 14.78 7.61 -5.25
N ASP A 48 13.97 8.66 -5.33
CA ASP A 48 14.42 9.98 -5.74
C ASP A 48 15.34 10.64 -4.75
N GLU A 49 14.99 10.56 -3.48
CA GLU A 49 15.83 11.05 -2.39
C GLU A 49 17.13 10.27 -2.29
N ALA A 50 17.07 8.95 -2.41
CA ALA A 50 18.26 8.09 -2.35
C ALA A 50 19.23 8.32 -3.52
N ASN A 51 18.73 8.71 -4.71
CA ASN A 51 19.51 8.89 -5.93
C ASN A 51 19.65 10.35 -6.37
N LYS A 52 19.37 11.30 -5.47
CA LYS A 52 19.42 12.73 -5.76
C LYS A 52 20.74 13.15 -6.40
N GLY A 53 20.67 13.87 -7.51
CA GLY A 53 21.82 14.37 -8.26
C GLY A 53 22.45 13.35 -9.22
N LYS A 54 21.98 12.10 -9.22
CA LYS A 54 22.45 11.05 -10.14
C LYS A 54 21.43 10.75 -11.24
N GLN A 55 20.16 11.09 -11.03
CA GLN A 55 19.13 10.75 -11.98
C GLN A 55 19.17 11.67 -13.19
N TRP A 56 18.74 11.16 -14.35
CA TRP A 56 18.66 11.97 -15.57
C TRP A 56 17.85 13.24 -15.35
N LYS A 57 16.69 13.17 -14.67
CA LYS A 57 15.87 14.34 -14.33
C LYS A 57 16.60 15.41 -13.51
N ASP A 58 17.65 15.03 -12.76
CA ASP A 58 18.44 15.97 -11.98
C ASP A 58 19.54 16.63 -12.82
N ILE A 59 20.08 15.95 -13.84
CA ILE A 59 21.24 16.41 -14.63
C ILE A 59 20.90 16.86 -16.06
N LYS A 60 19.68 16.61 -16.53
CA LYS A 60 19.22 16.90 -17.91
C LYS A 60 19.50 18.34 -18.33
N HIS A 61 19.32 19.29 -17.42
CA HIS A 61 19.58 20.72 -17.63
C HIS A 61 21.03 21.07 -18.03
N LYS A 62 21.98 20.13 -17.92
CA LYS A 62 23.37 20.31 -18.34
C LYS A 62 23.60 19.94 -19.81
N TYR A 63 22.62 19.34 -20.46
CA TYR A 63 22.73 18.73 -21.78
C TYR A 63 21.64 19.22 -22.75
N GLU A 64 20.80 20.16 -22.33
CA GLU A 64 19.81 20.89 -23.13
C GLU A 64 20.09 22.39 -23.08
#